data_AF-A0A425XY43-F1
#
_entry.id   AF-A0A425XY43-F1
#
_cell.length_a   1.000
_cell.length_b   1.000
_cell.length_c   1.000
_cell.angle_alpha   90.00
_cell.angle_beta   90.00
_cell.angle_gamma   90.00
#
_symmetry.space_group_name_H-M   'P 1'
#
loop_
_entity.id
_entity.type
_entity.pdbx_description
1 polymer ?
#
loop_
_entity_poly.entity_id
_entity_poly.type
_entity_poly.pdbx_seq_one_letter_code
_entity_poly.pdbx_strand_id
1 'polypeptide(L)'
;MKAHINNPFSFGSIVKHNKFCNRKAELLLLSTYIKDAYSVWLYSPRRYGKSSLIQKVLEDQEIKSIYLDLYNVKSLDDFCRKYADAIAKNLFSWDQNISVLIKKLAEYFTHFKTSVSIDENGSPSFVIEKYGIKDQMDVERILNIPAQIAKKYKKPICIAFDEFQEINRIEPFLINWMRSAFQEHENISYIFLGSQQSLMEDIFISDYSPFYEFAVKMNIGEISKEDWRFFINQKFEEKGLKLLPEHLNQIILKSEGHPHFTQYFASVVFDMIRAGVDQERTDFNELWLEKILQSQSMFLQDIYDQLTNIQRQVIFVIAVLRKDEELFSSVIRDRYQLPASSSMLRAIQSLSKKNLIFKKEKAYKIINPIFREWLLLLS
;
A
#
# COMPACT_ATOMS: atom_id res chain seq x y z
N MET A 1 2.73 -3.48 41.54
CA MET A 1 2.47 -2.80 40.25
C MET A 1 1.88 -3.83 39.29
N LYS A 2 0.67 -3.63 38.76
CA LYS A 2 0.17 -4.49 37.67
C LYS A 2 1.11 -4.29 36.47
N ALA A 3 1.61 -5.37 35.89
CA ALA A 3 2.44 -5.29 34.69
C ALA A 3 1.67 -4.53 33.60
N HIS A 4 2.34 -3.56 32.96
CA HIS A 4 1.72 -2.77 31.91
C HIS A 4 1.44 -3.65 30.68
N ILE A 5 0.16 -3.97 30.44
CA ILE A 5 -0.25 -4.79 29.30
C ILE A 5 -0.27 -3.91 28.05
N ASN A 6 0.75 -4.04 27.21
CA ASN A 6 0.84 -3.33 25.93
C ASN A 6 -0.23 -3.82 24.94
N ASN A 7 -0.82 -2.89 24.19
CA ASN A 7 -1.77 -3.20 23.13
C ASN A 7 -1.06 -3.95 21.98
N PRO A 8 -1.55 -5.15 21.59
CA PRO A 8 -0.88 -5.98 20.60
C PRO A 8 -1.18 -5.57 19.15
N PHE A 9 -2.20 -4.75 18.91
CA PHE A 9 -2.63 -4.37 17.56
C PHE A 9 -1.77 -3.23 16.98
N SER A 10 -1.75 -3.11 15.65
CA SER A 10 -1.00 -2.10 14.92
C SER A 10 -1.83 -1.54 13.76
N PHE A 11 -1.82 -0.22 13.65
CA PHE A 11 -2.42 0.52 12.53
C PHE A 11 -1.60 1.79 12.29
N GLY A 12 -1.76 2.41 11.13
CA GLY A 12 -1.01 3.62 10.73
C GLY A 12 0.49 3.44 10.46
N SER A 13 1.02 2.22 10.52
CA SER A 13 2.45 1.92 10.32
C SER A 13 2.63 0.62 9.53
N ILE A 14 3.85 0.40 9.01
CA ILE A 14 4.21 -0.87 8.39
C ILE A 14 4.23 -1.96 9.46
N VAL A 15 3.43 -3.00 9.22
CA VAL A 15 3.20 -4.06 10.19
C VAL A 15 4.27 -5.14 10.03
N LYS A 16 5.05 -5.38 11.08
CA LYS A 16 6.11 -6.40 11.10
C LYS A 16 5.74 -7.63 11.94
N HIS A 17 6.36 -8.76 11.61
CA HIS A 17 6.38 -9.99 12.39
C HIS A 17 4.99 -10.43 12.92
N ASN A 18 4.85 -10.51 14.25
CA ASN A 18 3.70 -11.05 14.96
C ASN A 18 2.42 -10.21 14.83
N LYS A 19 2.49 -9.00 14.27
CA LYS A 19 1.33 -8.14 14.03
C LYS A 19 0.75 -8.31 12.62
N PHE A 20 1.44 -9.01 11.73
CA PHE A 20 1.02 -9.20 10.35
C PHE A 20 0.03 -10.36 10.23
N CYS A 21 -1.25 -10.02 10.14
CA CYS A 21 -2.33 -10.98 9.91
C CYS A 21 -2.20 -11.63 8.52
N ASN A 22 -2.60 -12.90 8.44
CA ASN A 22 -2.48 -13.83 7.31
C ASN A 22 -2.38 -13.19 5.91
N ARG A 23 -1.42 -13.65 5.08
CA ARG A 23 -1.27 -13.39 3.63
C ARG A 23 -0.44 -14.50 2.97
N LYS A 24 -0.60 -15.76 3.42
CA LYS A 24 0.31 -16.86 3.00
C LYS A 24 0.26 -17.12 1.50
N ALA A 25 -0.94 -17.09 0.90
CA ALA A 25 -1.11 -17.31 -0.53
C ALA A 25 -0.48 -16.17 -1.34
N GLU A 26 -0.69 -14.91 -0.92
CA GLU A 26 -0.10 -13.76 -1.59
C GLU A 26 1.42 -13.72 -1.46
N LEU A 27 1.97 -14.07 -0.29
CA LEU A 27 3.42 -14.19 -0.09
C LEU A 27 4.03 -15.28 -0.98
N LEU A 28 3.37 -16.43 -1.06
CA LEU A 28 3.83 -17.54 -1.91
C LEU A 28 3.82 -17.14 -3.38
N LEU A 29 2.71 -16.55 -3.84
CA LEU A 29 2.57 -16.11 -5.23
C LEU A 29 3.62 -15.04 -5.60
N LEU A 30 3.82 -14.05 -4.74
CA LEU A 30 4.87 -13.04 -4.92
C LEU A 30 6.26 -13.68 -4.95
N SER A 31 6.56 -14.59 -4.04
CA SER A 31 7.85 -15.29 -4.02
C SER A 31 8.09 -16.06 -5.32
N THR A 32 7.07 -16.75 -5.85
CA THR A 32 7.15 -17.41 -7.16
C THR A 32 7.42 -16.39 -8.27
N TYR A 33 6.67 -15.28 -8.34
CA TYR A 33 6.90 -14.26 -9.36
C TYR A 33 8.30 -13.67 -9.31
N ILE A 34 8.83 -13.41 -8.11
CA ILE A 34 10.19 -12.90 -7.95
C ILE A 34 11.22 -13.94 -8.45
N LYS A 35 11.05 -15.21 -8.09
CA LYS A 35 11.96 -16.30 -8.50
C LYS A 35 11.97 -16.52 -10.01
N ASP A 36 10.82 -16.37 -10.64
CA ASP A 36 10.65 -16.50 -12.09
C ASP A 36 10.98 -15.20 -12.85
N ALA A 37 11.50 -14.18 -12.17
CA ALA A 37 11.82 -12.86 -12.74
C ALA A 37 10.62 -12.13 -13.40
N TYR A 38 9.39 -12.40 -12.94
CA TYR A 38 8.22 -11.69 -13.41
C TYR A 38 8.08 -10.30 -12.77
N SER A 39 7.68 -9.33 -13.57
CA SER A 39 7.23 -8.02 -13.10
C SER A 39 5.78 -8.09 -12.65
N VAL A 40 5.47 -7.48 -11.49
CA VAL A 40 4.15 -7.52 -10.85
C VAL A 40 3.77 -6.13 -10.40
N TRP A 41 2.51 -5.77 -10.54
CA TRP A 41 1.97 -4.58 -9.89
C TRP A 41 0.81 -4.94 -8.96
N LEU A 42 0.83 -4.36 -7.76
CA LEU A 42 -0.11 -4.71 -6.69
C LEU A 42 -1.35 -3.82 -6.71
N TYR A 43 -2.49 -4.44 -6.98
CA TYR A 43 -3.78 -3.78 -7.02
C TYR A 43 -4.57 -4.02 -5.73
N SER A 44 -4.69 -2.99 -4.91
CA SER A 44 -5.61 -2.96 -3.76
C SER A 44 -5.90 -1.55 -3.30
N PRO A 45 -7.00 -1.32 -2.57
CA PRO A 45 -7.26 -0.02 -1.97
C PRO A 45 -6.17 0.42 -0.99
N ARG A 46 -6.22 1.69 -0.57
CA ARG A 46 -5.28 2.26 0.40
C ARG A 46 -5.35 1.48 1.72
N ARG A 47 -4.20 1.31 2.40
CA ARG A 47 -4.10 0.68 3.74
C ARG A 47 -4.48 -0.83 3.80
N TYR A 48 -4.43 -1.54 2.67
CA TYR A 48 -4.59 -3.01 2.60
C TYR A 48 -3.33 -3.82 2.96
N GLY A 49 -2.23 -3.15 3.32
CA GLY A 49 -0.99 -3.78 3.78
C GLY A 49 0.02 -4.11 2.69
N LYS A 50 -0.05 -3.46 1.51
CA LYS A 50 0.86 -3.69 0.39
C LYS A 50 2.34 -3.56 0.77
N SER A 51 2.75 -2.43 1.35
CA SER A 51 4.15 -2.20 1.76
C SER A 51 4.59 -3.19 2.86
N SER A 52 3.68 -3.61 3.76
CA SER A 52 3.97 -4.65 4.76
C SER A 52 4.17 -6.03 4.13
N LEU A 53 3.36 -6.38 3.12
CA LEU A 53 3.51 -7.61 2.35
C LEU A 53 4.86 -7.64 1.61
N ILE A 54 5.24 -6.53 0.99
CA ILE A 54 6.50 -6.43 0.26
C ILE A 54 7.71 -6.45 1.19
N GLN A 55 7.70 -5.73 2.29
CA GLN A 55 8.81 -5.86 3.25
C GLN A 55 8.99 -7.30 3.72
N LYS A 56 7.88 -8.03 3.96
CA LYS A 56 7.94 -9.42 4.37
C LYS A 56 8.47 -10.37 3.30
N VAL A 57 8.15 -10.14 2.02
CA VAL A 57 8.68 -10.99 0.93
C VAL A 57 10.15 -10.67 0.64
N LEU A 58 10.58 -9.41 0.81
CA LEU A 58 11.96 -8.98 0.61
C LEU A 58 12.88 -9.27 1.81
N GLU A 59 12.33 -9.70 2.96
CA GLU A 59 13.11 -10.24 4.08
C GLU A 59 13.76 -11.60 3.75
N ASP A 60 13.37 -12.24 2.65
CA ASP A 60 13.99 -13.48 2.16
C ASP A 60 15.46 -13.25 1.77
N GLN A 61 16.38 -13.90 2.48
CA GLN A 61 17.82 -13.68 2.33
C GLN A 61 18.42 -14.22 1.03
N GLU A 62 17.69 -15.07 0.30
CA GLU A 62 18.18 -15.64 -0.96
C GLU A 62 18.16 -14.63 -2.12
N ILE A 63 17.39 -13.55 -2.00
CA ILE A 63 17.13 -12.59 -3.08
C ILE A 63 17.67 -11.22 -2.68
N LYS A 64 18.48 -10.62 -3.55
CA LYS A 64 18.93 -9.24 -3.33
C LYS A 64 17.81 -8.28 -3.71
N SER A 65 17.32 -7.51 -2.75
CA SER A 65 16.19 -6.63 -2.93
C SER A 65 16.56 -5.15 -2.84
N ILE A 66 16.00 -4.33 -3.73
CA ILE A 66 15.97 -2.87 -3.61
C ILE A 66 14.52 -2.45 -3.35
N TYR A 67 14.34 -1.51 -2.42
CA TYR A 67 13.05 -0.86 -2.17
C TYR A 67 13.21 0.65 -2.29
N LEU A 68 12.43 1.29 -3.16
CA LEU A 68 12.44 2.72 -3.38
C LEU A 68 11.03 3.30 -3.26
N ASP A 69 10.83 4.23 -2.35
CA ASP A 69 9.57 4.98 -2.20
C ASP A 69 9.64 6.28 -3.01
N LEU A 70 8.75 6.42 -4.00
CA LEU A 70 8.69 7.57 -4.90
C LEU A 70 7.90 8.75 -4.34
N TYR A 71 7.17 8.60 -3.23
CA TYR A 71 6.33 9.66 -2.66
C TYR A 71 7.12 10.95 -2.36
N ASN A 72 8.29 10.80 -1.75
CA ASN A 72 9.15 11.92 -1.36
C ASN A 72 10.20 12.29 -2.42
N VAL A 73 10.11 11.75 -3.63
CA VAL A 73 11.02 12.10 -4.72
C VAL A 73 10.54 13.38 -5.40
N LYS A 74 11.44 14.37 -5.50
CA LYS A 74 11.08 15.73 -5.92
C LYS A 74 11.47 16.07 -7.35
N SER A 75 12.41 15.34 -7.93
CA SER A 75 12.95 15.60 -9.26
C SER A 75 13.68 14.36 -9.80
N LEU A 76 14.00 14.37 -11.09
CA LEU A 76 14.82 13.33 -11.72
C LEU A 76 16.20 13.15 -11.04
N ASP A 77 16.85 14.25 -10.65
CA ASP A 77 18.11 14.21 -9.91
C ASP A 77 17.95 13.50 -8.55
N ASP A 78 16.88 13.82 -7.82
CA ASP A 78 16.56 13.20 -6.53
C ASP A 78 16.22 11.71 -6.70
N PHE A 79 15.52 11.34 -7.77
CA PHE A 79 15.27 9.94 -8.13
C PHE A 79 16.59 9.19 -8.33
N CYS A 80 17.46 9.70 -9.20
CA CYS A 80 18.70 9.04 -9.56
C CYS A 80 19.64 8.89 -8.36
N ARG A 81 19.77 9.93 -7.52
CA ARG A 81 20.54 9.86 -6.27
C ARG A 81 19.99 8.78 -5.34
N LYS A 82 18.70 8.82 -5.02
CA LYS A 82 18.08 7.84 -4.10
C LYS A 82 18.15 6.42 -4.64
N TYR A 83 17.98 6.24 -5.94
CA TYR A 83 18.08 4.93 -6.58
C TYR A 83 19.53 4.42 -6.58
N ALA A 84 20.52 5.27 -6.87
CA ALA A 84 21.94 4.94 -6.75
C ALA A 84 22.32 4.57 -5.31
N ASP A 85 21.87 5.34 -4.32
CA ASP A 85 22.05 5.04 -2.88
C ASP A 85 21.45 3.68 -2.51
N ALA A 86 20.24 3.39 -2.99
CA ALA A 86 19.58 2.13 -2.73
C ALA A 86 20.31 0.95 -3.39
N ILE A 87 20.84 1.12 -4.60
CA ILE A 87 21.71 0.13 -5.26
C ILE A 87 22.97 -0.12 -4.43
N ALA A 88 23.67 0.95 -4.02
CA ALA A 88 24.89 0.89 -3.23
C ALA A 88 24.69 0.07 -1.95
N LYS A 89 23.62 0.41 -1.23
CA LYS A 89 23.32 -0.14 0.08
C LYS A 89 22.94 -1.63 0.02
N ASN A 90 22.17 -2.03 -0.99
CA ASN A 90 21.52 -3.35 -0.99
C ASN A 90 22.23 -4.39 -1.87
N LEU A 91 22.86 -3.97 -2.98
CA LEU A 91 23.47 -4.90 -3.94
C LEU A 91 24.95 -5.16 -3.68
N PHE A 92 25.62 -4.30 -2.91
CA PHE A 92 27.02 -4.47 -2.54
C PHE A 92 27.12 -5.04 -1.12
N SER A 93 27.96 -6.06 -0.95
CA SER A 93 28.12 -6.76 0.33
C SER A 93 29.13 -6.04 1.23
N TRP A 94 28.81 -5.94 2.51
CA TRP A 94 29.49 -5.11 3.51
C TRP A 94 30.64 -5.82 4.22
N ASP A 95 30.91 -7.05 3.80
CA ASP A 95 32.00 -7.92 4.24
C ASP A 95 33.33 -7.59 3.55
N GLN A 96 33.33 -6.63 2.62
CA GLN A 96 34.51 -6.22 1.87
C GLN A 96 35.10 -4.93 2.44
N ASN A 97 36.42 -4.79 2.31
CA ASN A 97 37.12 -3.55 2.64
C ASN A 97 36.44 -2.36 1.92
N ILE A 98 36.11 -1.32 2.68
CA ILE A 98 35.37 -0.13 2.21
C ILE A 98 36.04 0.49 0.96
N SER A 99 37.37 0.46 0.87
CA SER A 99 38.09 0.96 -0.31
C SER A 99 37.82 0.13 -1.58
N VAL A 100 37.59 -1.18 -1.46
CA VAL A 100 37.25 -2.07 -2.59
C VAL A 100 35.81 -1.84 -3.02
N LEU A 101 34.91 -1.60 -2.07
CA LEU A 101 33.52 -1.25 -2.34
C LEU A 101 33.43 0.09 -3.07
N ILE A 102 34.11 1.11 -2.58
CA ILE A 102 34.17 2.43 -3.25
C ILE A 102 34.71 2.31 -4.68
N LYS A 103 35.74 1.49 -4.93
CA LYS A 103 36.25 1.24 -6.29
C LYS A 103 35.21 0.56 -7.19
N LYS A 104 34.55 -0.50 -6.71
CA LYS A 104 33.48 -1.20 -7.45
C LYS A 104 32.32 -0.26 -7.75
N LEU A 105 31.92 0.54 -6.78
CA LEU A 105 30.90 1.57 -6.93
C LEU A 105 31.33 2.59 -7.99
N ALA A 106 32.55 3.12 -7.92
CA ALA A 106 33.08 4.04 -8.91
C ALA A 106 33.10 3.45 -10.33
N GLU A 107 33.38 2.13 -10.51
CA GLU A 107 33.36 1.46 -11.82
C GLU A 107 31.99 1.60 -12.53
N TYR A 108 30.89 1.44 -11.78
CA TYR A 108 29.53 1.55 -12.34
C TYR A 108 29.07 3.00 -12.57
N PHE A 109 29.70 3.95 -11.87
CA PHE A 109 29.33 5.36 -11.91
C PHE A 109 30.43 6.28 -12.51
N THR A 110 31.40 5.71 -13.24
CA THR A 110 32.55 6.45 -13.81
C THR A 110 32.17 7.64 -14.70
N HIS A 111 30.99 7.59 -15.31
CA HIS A 111 30.47 8.64 -16.19
C HIS A 111 29.77 9.78 -15.45
N PHE A 112 29.53 9.64 -14.15
CA PHE A 112 28.92 10.68 -13.34
C PHE A 112 30.00 11.41 -12.54
N LYS A 113 29.90 12.73 -12.41
CA LYS A 113 30.67 13.47 -11.38
C LYS A 113 30.12 13.10 -10.01
N THR A 114 30.57 11.96 -9.51
CA THR A 114 30.11 11.36 -8.25
C THR A 114 31.27 11.28 -7.28
N SER A 115 30.97 11.56 -6.02
CA SER A 115 31.83 11.15 -4.91
C SER A 115 31.08 10.11 -4.10
N VAL A 116 31.80 9.05 -3.71
CA VAL A 116 31.28 8.06 -2.77
C VAL A 116 31.74 8.47 -1.40
N SER A 117 30.81 8.75 -0.50
CA SER A 117 31.06 9.07 0.90
C SER A 117 30.61 7.91 1.80
N ILE A 118 30.92 7.99 3.08
CA ILE A 118 30.45 7.04 4.09
C ILE A 118 29.47 7.79 5.00
N ASP A 119 28.30 7.22 5.22
CA ASP A 119 27.29 7.75 6.14
C ASP A 119 27.65 7.46 7.61
N GLU A 120 26.86 8.03 8.53
CA GLU A 120 27.05 7.90 9.98
C GLU A 120 26.99 6.45 10.48
N ASN A 121 26.42 5.53 9.69
CA ASN A 121 26.29 4.11 10.02
C ASN A 121 27.42 3.26 9.43
N GLY A 122 28.44 3.88 8.82
CA GLY A 122 29.53 3.17 8.16
C GLY A 122 29.17 2.65 6.76
N SER A 123 28.10 3.17 6.16
CA SER A 123 27.57 2.76 4.86
C SER A 123 28.09 3.63 3.72
N PRO A 124 28.46 3.07 2.57
CA PRO A 124 28.71 3.89 1.41
C PRO A 124 27.41 4.58 0.96
N SER A 125 27.44 5.90 0.86
CA SER A 125 26.41 6.74 0.25
C SER A 125 26.96 7.41 -1.00
N PHE A 126 26.13 7.58 -2.02
CA PHE A 126 26.52 8.28 -3.23
C PHE A 126 26.12 9.75 -3.17
N VAL A 127 27.10 10.61 -3.36
CA VAL A 127 26.87 12.02 -3.63
C VAL A 127 27.08 12.24 -5.12
N ILE A 128 25.97 12.37 -5.84
CA ILE A 128 25.98 12.85 -7.22
C ILE A 128 26.12 14.38 -7.15
N GLU A 129 27.25 14.94 -7.61
CA GLU A 129 27.44 16.38 -7.60
C GLU A 129 26.51 17.06 -8.60
N LYS A 130 26.07 18.27 -8.26
CA LYS A 130 25.00 19.07 -8.88
C LYS A 130 25.22 19.46 -10.35
N TYR A 131 26.25 18.96 -11.02
CA TYR A 131 26.41 19.10 -12.47
C TYR A 131 25.54 18.08 -13.20
N GLY A 132 24.23 18.30 -13.05
CA GLY A 132 23.07 17.73 -13.71
C GLY A 132 23.23 16.43 -14.47
N ILE A 133 22.52 15.40 -13.99
CA ILE A 133 21.88 14.40 -14.85
C ILE A 133 21.01 15.20 -15.82
N LYS A 134 21.52 15.43 -17.03
CA LYS A 134 20.92 16.36 -18.00
C LYS A 134 20.19 15.66 -19.12
N ASP A 135 20.58 14.42 -19.45
CA ASP A 135 20.06 13.70 -20.61
C ASP A 135 19.70 12.23 -20.30
N GLN A 136 18.78 11.67 -21.09
CA GLN A 136 18.26 10.30 -21.01
C GLN A 136 19.33 9.23 -20.76
N MET A 137 20.48 9.33 -21.44
CA MET A 137 21.56 8.35 -21.37
C MET A 137 22.08 8.14 -19.95
N ASP A 138 22.12 9.19 -19.14
CA ASP A 138 22.60 9.13 -17.76
C ASP A 138 21.61 8.39 -16.86
N VAL A 139 20.30 8.61 -17.07
CA VAL A 139 19.26 7.89 -16.32
C VAL A 139 19.24 6.42 -16.70
N GLU A 140 19.27 6.12 -18.00
CA GLU A 140 19.31 4.74 -18.51
C GLU A 140 20.53 3.99 -18.00
N ARG A 141 21.71 4.64 -17.93
CA ARG A 141 22.91 4.04 -17.33
C ARG A 141 22.67 3.60 -15.89
N ILE A 142 22.10 4.47 -15.04
CA ILE A 142 21.82 4.12 -13.64
C ILE A 142 20.78 3.00 -13.56
N LEU A 143 19.73 3.07 -14.38
CA LEU A 143 18.68 2.03 -14.45
C LEU A 143 19.25 0.65 -14.80
N ASN A 144 20.28 0.59 -15.65
CA ASN A 144 20.93 -0.65 -16.09
C ASN A 144 21.93 -1.25 -15.09
N ILE A 145 22.35 -0.52 -14.05
CA ILE A 145 23.37 -1.02 -13.09
C ILE A 145 22.94 -2.34 -12.42
N PRO A 146 21.71 -2.50 -11.91
CA PRO A 146 21.27 -3.78 -11.34
C PRO A 146 21.38 -4.94 -12.34
N ALA A 147 21.08 -4.74 -13.63
CA ALA A 147 21.16 -5.80 -14.63
C ALA A 147 22.61 -6.26 -14.85
N GLN A 148 23.55 -5.33 -14.88
CA GLN A 148 24.97 -5.64 -14.95
C GLN A 148 25.45 -6.44 -13.73
N ILE A 149 24.96 -6.08 -12.53
CA ILE A 149 25.27 -6.79 -11.28
C ILE A 149 24.67 -8.20 -11.29
N ALA A 150 23.38 -8.34 -11.63
CA ALA A 150 22.69 -9.61 -11.71
C ALA A 150 23.41 -10.57 -12.66
N LYS A 151 23.79 -10.10 -13.86
CA LYS A 151 24.54 -10.87 -14.85
C LYS A 151 25.91 -11.30 -14.36
N LYS A 152 26.67 -10.40 -13.71
CA LYS A 152 28.02 -10.67 -13.21
C LYS A 152 28.03 -11.71 -12.09
N TYR A 153 27.08 -11.63 -11.17
CA TYR A 153 27.03 -12.49 -9.99
C TYR A 153 26.09 -13.69 -10.12
N LYS A 154 25.30 -13.77 -11.22
CA LYS A 154 24.29 -14.80 -11.47
C LYS A 154 23.31 -14.97 -10.30
N LYS A 155 22.87 -13.84 -9.73
CA LYS A 155 21.90 -13.80 -8.62
C LYS A 155 20.67 -13.00 -9.04
N PRO A 156 19.46 -13.49 -8.72
CA PRO A 156 18.24 -12.74 -8.98
C PRO A 156 18.20 -11.48 -8.12
N ILE A 157 17.70 -10.39 -8.72
CA ILE A 157 17.49 -9.12 -8.03
C ILE A 157 16.01 -8.76 -8.11
N CYS A 158 15.43 -8.36 -6.98
CA CYS A 158 14.08 -7.80 -6.94
C CYS A 158 14.14 -6.29 -6.71
N ILE A 159 13.43 -5.51 -7.52
CA ILE A 159 13.34 -4.05 -7.34
C ILE A 159 11.88 -3.67 -7.12
N ALA A 160 11.59 -3.15 -5.93
CA ALA A 160 10.26 -2.66 -5.56
C ALA A 160 10.21 -1.13 -5.61
N PHE A 161 9.25 -0.59 -6.35
CA PHE A 161 8.92 0.84 -6.40
C PHE A 161 7.60 1.08 -5.66
N ASP A 162 7.64 1.82 -4.54
CA ASP A 162 6.47 2.26 -3.79
C ASP A 162 5.96 3.62 -4.28
N GLU A 163 4.64 3.79 -4.21
CA GLU A 163 3.90 4.93 -4.77
C GLU A 163 4.30 5.23 -6.23
N PHE A 164 4.35 4.18 -7.07
CA PHE A 164 4.84 4.24 -8.45
C PHE A 164 4.06 5.22 -9.34
N GLN A 165 2.80 5.53 -8.99
CA GLN A 165 2.01 6.53 -9.73
C GLN A 165 2.64 7.94 -9.70
N GLU A 166 3.56 8.20 -8.79
CA GLU A 166 4.27 9.48 -8.69
C GLU A 166 5.29 9.68 -9.82
N ILE A 167 5.58 8.66 -10.63
CA ILE A 167 6.62 8.70 -11.67
C ILE A 167 6.46 9.88 -12.64
N ASN A 168 5.23 10.14 -13.07
CA ASN A 168 4.91 11.24 -13.99
C ASN A 168 5.10 12.62 -13.35
N ARG A 169 4.99 12.74 -12.01
CA ARG A 169 5.25 13.99 -11.28
C ARG A 169 6.75 14.27 -11.17
N ILE A 170 7.57 13.22 -11.10
CA ILE A 170 9.02 13.33 -10.96
C ILE A 170 9.63 13.83 -12.27
N GLU A 171 9.32 13.15 -13.38
CA GLU A 171 9.71 13.53 -14.74
C GLU A 171 8.81 12.76 -15.73
N PRO A 172 8.08 13.44 -16.65
CA PRO A 172 7.09 12.80 -17.51
C PRO A 172 7.60 11.68 -18.44
N PHE A 173 8.84 11.74 -18.91
CA PHE A 173 9.43 10.74 -19.81
C PHE A 173 10.17 9.61 -19.09
N LEU A 174 10.31 9.67 -17.76
CA LEU A 174 11.03 8.68 -16.98
C LEU A 174 10.46 7.27 -17.15
N ILE A 175 9.15 7.13 -17.30
CA ILE A 175 8.51 5.84 -17.59
C ILE A 175 8.96 5.23 -18.92
N ASN A 176 9.22 6.05 -19.95
CA ASN A 176 9.75 5.60 -21.24
C ASN A 176 11.19 5.10 -21.08
N TRP A 177 12.03 5.82 -20.34
CA TRP A 177 13.41 5.41 -20.07
C TRP A 177 13.47 4.14 -19.23
N MET A 178 12.59 4.01 -18.23
CA MET A 178 12.44 2.77 -17.48
C MET A 178 12.01 1.61 -18.38
N ARG A 179 11.09 1.84 -19.31
CA ARG A 179 10.65 0.78 -20.24
C ARG A 179 11.80 0.31 -21.13
N SER A 180 12.51 1.29 -21.72
CA SER A 180 13.67 1.08 -22.58
C SER A 180 14.74 0.22 -21.90
N ALA A 181 15.06 0.54 -20.64
CA ALA A 181 16.03 -0.24 -19.86
C ALA A 181 15.47 -1.62 -19.46
N PHE A 182 14.30 -1.65 -18.82
CA PHE A 182 13.84 -2.84 -18.11
C PHE A 182 13.46 -4.01 -19.02
N GLN A 183 13.09 -3.75 -20.28
CA GLN A 183 12.75 -4.83 -21.21
C GLN A 183 13.94 -5.72 -21.58
N GLU A 184 15.18 -5.21 -21.46
CA GLU A 184 16.42 -5.96 -21.74
C GLU A 184 17.01 -6.61 -20.47
N HIS A 185 16.36 -6.42 -19.31
CA HIS A 185 16.88 -6.91 -18.05
C HIS A 185 16.51 -8.37 -17.82
N GLU A 186 17.52 -9.23 -17.73
CA GLU A 186 17.38 -10.64 -17.36
C GLU A 186 17.65 -10.85 -15.86
N ASN A 187 16.96 -11.81 -15.25
CA ASN A 187 17.07 -12.16 -13.82
C ASN A 187 16.76 -10.99 -12.86
N ILE A 188 15.89 -10.07 -13.29
CA ILE A 188 15.37 -8.99 -12.46
C ILE A 188 13.85 -9.06 -12.45
N SER A 189 13.26 -9.10 -11.26
CA SER A 189 11.82 -8.93 -11.06
C SER A 189 11.51 -7.52 -10.58
N TYR A 190 10.44 -6.92 -11.10
CA TYR A 190 9.96 -5.62 -10.65
C TYR A 190 8.66 -5.73 -9.86
N ILE A 191 8.55 -5.00 -8.76
CA ILE A 191 7.31 -4.89 -8.00
C ILE A 191 6.88 -3.44 -7.95
N PHE A 192 5.69 -3.15 -8.49
CA PHE A 192 5.13 -1.80 -8.49
C PHE A 192 3.96 -1.72 -7.51
N LEU A 193 4.04 -0.78 -6.57
CA LEU A 193 3.01 -0.51 -5.59
C LEU A 193 2.45 0.89 -5.83
N GLY A 194 1.14 1.06 -5.64
CA GLY A 194 0.54 2.38 -5.68
C GLY A 194 -0.75 2.44 -4.87
N SER A 195 -0.96 3.56 -4.20
CA SER A 195 -2.20 3.80 -3.45
C SER A 195 -3.35 4.28 -4.34
N GLN A 196 -3.05 4.93 -5.47
CA GLN A 196 -4.04 5.47 -6.41
C GLN A 196 -4.32 4.46 -7.54
N GLN A 197 -5.38 3.67 -7.36
CA GLN A 197 -5.72 2.58 -8.29
C GLN A 197 -5.92 3.05 -9.73
N SER A 198 -6.61 4.17 -9.95
CA SER A 198 -6.84 4.68 -11.30
C SER A 198 -5.55 5.05 -12.02
N LEU A 199 -4.61 5.71 -11.34
CA LEU A 199 -3.33 6.08 -11.96
C LEU A 199 -2.46 4.86 -12.24
N MET A 200 -2.51 3.84 -11.38
CA MET A 200 -1.84 2.57 -11.65
C MET A 200 -2.46 1.84 -12.84
N GLU A 201 -3.79 1.88 -13.00
CA GLU A 201 -4.46 1.33 -14.18
C GLU A 201 -4.07 2.10 -15.45
N ASP A 202 -3.99 3.43 -15.40
CA ASP A 202 -3.51 4.26 -16.52
C ASP A 202 -2.08 3.87 -16.93
N ILE A 203 -1.22 3.47 -15.98
CA ILE A 203 0.17 3.06 -16.24
C ILE A 203 0.26 1.64 -16.83
N PHE A 204 -0.48 0.66 -16.29
CA PHE A 204 -0.26 -0.76 -16.63
C PHE A 204 -1.31 -1.36 -17.58
N ILE A 205 -2.47 -0.73 -17.73
CA ILE A 205 -3.62 -1.24 -18.51
C ILE A 205 -3.91 -0.38 -19.74
N SER A 206 -3.52 0.89 -19.76
CA SER A 206 -3.72 1.75 -20.95
C SER A 206 -2.79 1.34 -22.09
N ASP A 207 -3.33 1.14 -23.29
CA ASP A 207 -2.61 0.75 -24.52
C ASP A 207 -1.61 1.83 -25.00
N TYR A 208 -1.84 3.09 -24.62
CA TYR A 208 -0.91 4.20 -24.91
C TYR A 208 0.25 4.30 -23.91
N SER A 209 0.25 3.52 -22.82
CA SER A 209 1.31 3.57 -21.82
C SER A 209 2.54 2.76 -22.24
N PRO A 210 3.77 3.26 -22.04
CA PRO A 210 4.98 2.46 -22.23
C PRO A 210 5.01 1.18 -21.37
N PHE A 211 4.27 1.17 -20.26
CA PHE A 211 4.18 0.04 -19.34
C PHE A 211 2.95 -0.84 -19.57
N TYR A 212 2.24 -0.67 -20.70
CA TYR A 212 1.15 -1.56 -21.12
C TYR A 212 1.64 -3.02 -21.11
N GLU A 213 0.93 -3.87 -20.35
CA GLU A 213 1.24 -5.30 -20.15
C GLU A 213 2.67 -5.59 -19.66
N PHE A 214 3.39 -4.60 -19.14
CA PHE A 214 4.76 -4.79 -18.64
C PHE A 214 4.82 -5.65 -17.37
N ALA A 215 3.76 -5.60 -16.56
CA ALA A 215 3.69 -6.29 -15.27
C ALA A 215 2.34 -6.99 -15.08
N VAL A 216 2.38 -8.17 -14.46
CA VAL A 216 1.18 -8.94 -14.13
C VAL A 216 0.40 -8.23 -13.01
N LYS A 217 -0.91 -8.07 -13.19
CA LYS A 217 -1.79 -7.53 -12.15
C LYS A 217 -1.98 -8.57 -11.04
N MET A 218 -1.57 -8.23 -9.82
CA MET A 218 -1.85 -9.04 -8.64
C MET A 218 -2.81 -8.31 -7.71
N ASN A 219 -4.02 -8.86 -7.55
CA ASN A 219 -5.03 -8.30 -6.65
C ASN A 219 -4.73 -8.71 -5.21
N ILE A 220 -4.70 -7.74 -4.30
CA ILE A 220 -4.61 -7.99 -2.85
C ILE A 220 -5.98 -7.75 -2.24
N GLY A 221 -6.65 -8.84 -1.88
CA GLY A 221 -8.02 -8.83 -1.36
C GLY A 221 -8.14 -8.46 0.12
N GLU A 222 -9.37 -8.51 0.61
CA GLU A 222 -9.68 -8.54 2.05
C GLU A 222 -9.14 -9.85 2.65
N ILE A 223 -8.71 -9.81 3.91
CA ILE A 223 -8.33 -11.04 4.64
C ILE A 223 -9.63 -11.73 5.07
N SER A 224 -9.64 -13.08 5.05
CA SER A 224 -10.84 -13.85 5.39
C SER A 224 -11.33 -13.56 6.81
N LYS A 225 -12.63 -13.76 7.05
CA LYS A 225 -13.21 -13.55 8.39
C LYS A 225 -12.61 -14.52 9.39
N GLU A 226 -12.35 -15.75 8.96
CA GLU A 226 -11.78 -16.84 9.73
C GLU A 226 -10.35 -16.50 10.18
N ASP A 227 -9.54 -15.96 9.28
CA ASP A 227 -8.19 -15.50 9.60
C ASP A 227 -8.19 -14.34 10.59
N TRP A 228 -9.10 -13.38 10.42
CA TRP A 228 -9.26 -12.30 11.39
C TRP A 228 -9.71 -12.79 12.75
N ARG A 229 -10.66 -13.72 12.80
CA ARG A 229 -11.12 -14.33 14.07
C ARG A 229 -9.96 -14.99 14.79
N PHE A 230 -9.18 -15.81 14.09
CA PHE A 230 -8.01 -16.47 14.66
C PHE A 230 -6.98 -15.45 15.16
N PHE A 231 -6.61 -14.48 14.32
CA PHE A 231 -5.60 -13.47 14.66
C PHE A 231 -6.01 -12.61 15.85
N ILE A 232 -7.24 -12.09 15.88
CA ILE A 232 -7.71 -11.21 16.97
C ILE A 232 -7.76 -12.01 18.28
N ASN A 233 -8.37 -13.20 18.30
CA ASN A 233 -8.45 -14.02 19.52
C ASN A 233 -7.05 -14.34 20.07
N GLN A 234 -6.13 -14.77 19.19
CA GLN A 234 -4.75 -15.05 19.58
C GLN A 234 -4.09 -13.84 20.25
N LYS A 235 -4.32 -12.62 19.74
CA LYS A 235 -3.74 -11.38 20.30
C LYS A 235 -4.31 -11.02 21.67
N PHE A 236 -5.59 -11.30 21.93
CA PHE A 236 -6.19 -11.14 23.25
C PHE A 236 -5.63 -12.17 24.23
N GLU A 237 -5.56 -13.44 23.82
CA GLU A 237 -5.03 -14.55 24.64
C GLU A 237 -3.56 -14.36 25.01
N GLU A 238 -2.71 -13.92 24.06
CA GLU A 238 -1.30 -13.56 24.29
C GLU A 238 -1.12 -12.50 25.39
N LYS A 239 -2.17 -11.72 25.68
CA LYS A 239 -2.19 -10.67 26.71
C LYS A 239 -2.99 -11.05 27.95
N GLY A 240 -3.46 -12.30 28.05
CA GLY A 240 -4.26 -12.79 29.16
C GLY A 240 -5.64 -12.16 29.24
N LEU A 241 -6.15 -11.60 28.14
CA LEU A 241 -7.52 -11.07 28.05
C LEU A 241 -8.39 -12.02 27.23
N LYS A 242 -9.70 -11.98 27.49
CA LYS A 242 -10.71 -12.69 26.71
C LYS A 242 -11.57 -11.68 25.95
N LEU A 243 -11.93 -12.02 24.72
CA LEU A 243 -12.87 -11.28 23.89
C LEU A 243 -14.11 -12.14 23.64
N LEU A 244 -15.30 -11.62 23.91
CA LEU A 244 -16.53 -12.35 23.61
C LEU A 244 -16.72 -12.50 22.08
N PRO A 245 -17.20 -13.66 21.60
CA PRO A 245 -17.39 -13.93 20.17
C PRO A 245 -18.28 -12.91 19.45
N GLU A 246 -19.28 -12.35 20.15
CA GLU A 246 -20.16 -11.33 19.60
C GLU A 246 -19.39 -10.07 19.18
N HIS A 247 -18.57 -9.51 20.07
CA HIS A 247 -17.79 -8.30 19.78
C HIS A 247 -16.73 -8.55 18.70
N LEU A 248 -16.12 -9.74 18.70
CA LEU A 248 -15.24 -10.15 17.62
C LEU A 248 -15.93 -10.12 16.26
N ASN A 249 -17.15 -10.67 16.19
CA ASN A 249 -17.95 -10.66 14.96
C ASN A 249 -18.32 -9.22 14.56
N GLN A 250 -18.64 -8.34 15.52
CA GLN A 250 -18.94 -6.94 15.26
C GLN A 250 -17.72 -6.17 14.74
N ILE A 251 -16.53 -6.38 15.32
CA ILE A 251 -15.28 -5.79 14.82
C ILE A 251 -15.10 -6.13 13.33
N ILE A 252 -15.20 -7.41 12.96
CA ILE A 252 -14.97 -7.89 11.60
C ILE A 252 -16.07 -7.42 10.64
N LEU A 253 -17.32 -7.41 11.10
CA LEU A 253 -18.46 -6.95 10.31
C LEU A 253 -18.31 -5.46 9.99
N LYS A 254 -18.08 -4.63 11.01
CA LYS A 254 -17.97 -3.18 10.89
C LYS A 254 -16.70 -2.76 10.14
N SER A 255 -15.59 -3.49 10.27
CA SER A 255 -14.37 -3.21 9.52
C SER A 255 -14.36 -3.76 8.09
N GLU A 256 -15.33 -4.62 7.74
CA GLU A 256 -15.36 -5.42 6.50
C GLU A 256 -14.08 -6.24 6.24
N GLY A 257 -13.34 -6.60 7.29
CA GLY A 257 -12.06 -7.32 7.15
C GLY A 257 -10.94 -6.47 6.53
N HIS A 258 -11.12 -5.14 6.46
CA HIS A 258 -10.08 -4.23 6.00
C HIS A 258 -8.90 -4.23 7.00
N PRO A 259 -7.64 -4.49 6.59
CA PRO A 259 -6.54 -4.70 7.54
C PRO A 259 -6.28 -3.58 8.55
N HIS A 260 -6.15 -2.34 8.09
CA HIS A 260 -5.95 -1.20 8.99
C HIS A 260 -7.12 -1.00 9.98
N PHE A 261 -8.36 -0.96 9.48
CA PHE A 261 -9.51 -0.68 10.33
C PHE A 261 -9.85 -1.84 11.26
N THR A 262 -9.66 -3.08 10.83
CA THR A 262 -9.87 -4.27 11.69
C THR A 262 -8.95 -4.23 12.89
N GLN A 263 -7.65 -3.94 12.69
CA GLN A 263 -6.72 -3.80 13.80
C GLN A 263 -7.01 -2.56 14.67
N TYR A 264 -7.43 -1.44 14.07
CA TYR A 264 -7.81 -0.25 14.83
C TYR A 264 -9.03 -0.50 15.71
N PHE A 265 -10.07 -1.17 15.19
CA PHE A 265 -11.28 -1.49 15.94
C PHE A 265 -10.95 -2.46 17.08
N ALA A 266 -10.19 -3.52 16.78
CA ALA A 266 -9.69 -4.45 17.78
C ALA A 266 -8.83 -3.76 18.86
N SER A 267 -8.01 -2.77 18.48
CA SER A 267 -7.21 -1.97 19.41
C SER A 267 -8.08 -1.19 20.40
N VAL A 268 -9.15 -0.54 19.93
CA VAL A 268 -10.06 0.23 20.79
C VAL A 268 -10.79 -0.69 21.76
N VAL A 269 -11.31 -1.82 21.26
CA VAL A 269 -11.97 -2.84 22.08
C VAL A 269 -11.00 -3.41 23.12
N PHE A 270 -9.77 -3.72 22.72
CA PHE A 270 -8.72 -4.18 23.63
C PHE A 270 -8.45 -3.18 24.75
N ASP A 271 -8.31 -1.89 24.42
CA ASP A 271 -8.03 -0.85 25.41
C ASP A 271 -9.19 -0.66 26.40
N MET A 272 -10.44 -0.81 25.94
CA MET A 272 -11.62 -0.77 26.81
C MET A 272 -11.67 -1.96 27.78
N ILE A 273 -11.45 -3.17 27.28
CA ILE A 273 -11.42 -4.39 28.11
C ILE A 273 -10.27 -4.33 29.10
N ARG A 274 -9.08 -3.90 28.66
CA ARG A 274 -7.91 -3.69 29.54
C ARG A 274 -8.20 -2.66 30.65
N ALA A 275 -9.00 -1.64 30.36
CA ALA A 275 -9.44 -0.63 31.33
C ALA A 275 -10.54 -1.14 32.29
N GLY A 276 -11.05 -2.36 32.10
CA GLY A 276 -12.08 -2.97 32.95
C GLY A 276 -13.51 -2.64 32.54
N VAL A 277 -13.75 -2.18 31.31
CA VAL A 277 -15.11 -2.04 30.79
C VAL A 277 -15.73 -3.42 30.64
N ASP A 278 -16.93 -3.60 31.20
CA ASP A 278 -17.67 -4.86 31.15
C ASP A 278 -18.19 -5.13 29.72
N GLN A 279 -17.82 -6.30 29.19
CA GLN A 279 -18.20 -6.76 27.85
C GLN A 279 -19.65 -7.29 27.81
N GLU A 280 -20.19 -7.74 28.94
CA GLU A 280 -21.56 -8.30 29.01
C GLU A 280 -22.64 -7.20 28.94
N ARG A 281 -22.23 -5.93 28.87
CA ARG A 281 -23.15 -4.82 28.69
C ARG A 281 -23.83 -4.88 27.32
N THR A 282 -25.13 -4.59 27.30
CA THR A 282 -25.93 -4.57 26.08
C THR A 282 -25.49 -3.48 25.08
N ASP A 283 -24.85 -2.41 25.55
CA ASP A 283 -24.40 -1.26 24.76
C ASP A 283 -22.90 -1.30 24.42
N PHE A 284 -22.20 -2.40 24.70
CA PHE A 284 -20.74 -2.45 24.54
C PHE A 284 -20.30 -2.19 23.09
N ASN A 285 -21.07 -2.70 22.12
CA ASN A 285 -20.73 -2.56 20.70
C ASN A 285 -20.89 -1.12 20.21
N GLU A 286 -21.97 -0.48 20.62
CA GLU A 286 -22.26 0.93 20.37
C GLU A 286 -21.18 1.80 21.00
N LEU A 287 -20.80 1.52 22.25
CA LEU A 287 -19.83 2.30 23.01
C LEU A 287 -18.44 2.36 22.35
N TRP A 288 -17.90 1.22 21.91
CA TRP A 288 -16.58 1.25 21.26
C TRP A 288 -16.64 1.89 19.86
N LEU A 289 -17.75 1.72 19.15
CA LEU A 289 -17.94 2.32 17.84
C LEU A 289 -18.10 3.85 17.94
N GLU A 290 -18.91 4.33 18.88
CA GLU A 290 -19.05 5.75 19.20
C GLU A 290 -17.70 6.39 19.56
N LYS A 291 -16.88 5.71 20.37
CA LYS A 291 -15.54 6.19 20.71
C LYS A 291 -14.67 6.38 19.47
N ILE A 292 -14.77 5.50 18.49
CA ILE A 292 -14.07 5.63 17.21
C ILE A 292 -14.62 6.79 16.40
N LEU A 293 -15.94 6.87 16.26
CA LEU A 293 -16.61 7.88 15.44
C LEU A 293 -16.39 9.29 15.98
N GLN A 294 -16.50 9.48 17.30
CA GLN A 294 -16.24 10.76 17.96
C GLN A 294 -14.80 11.23 17.78
N SER A 295 -13.83 10.31 17.76
CA SER A 295 -12.41 10.67 17.56
C SER A 295 -12.11 11.21 16.15
N GLN A 296 -13.00 10.99 15.18
CA GLN A 296 -12.81 11.38 13.78
C GLN A 296 -13.95 12.28 13.24
N SER A 297 -14.91 12.66 14.09
CA SER A 297 -16.16 13.32 13.67
C SER A 297 -15.92 14.59 12.86
N MET A 298 -15.05 15.48 13.33
CA MET A 298 -14.70 16.74 12.64
C MET A 298 -14.13 16.47 11.24
N PHE A 299 -13.21 15.51 11.12
CA PHE A 299 -12.60 15.15 9.84
C PHE A 299 -13.61 14.52 8.86
N LEU A 300 -14.52 13.67 9.36
CA LEU A 300 -15.56 13.06 8.53
C LEU A 300 -16.59 14.10 8.07
N GLN A 301 -16.94 15.05 8.95
CA GLN A 301 -17.80 16.19 8.64
C GLN A 301 -17.16 17.06 7.54
N ASP A 302 -15.87 17.40 7.65
CA ASP A 302 -15.16 18.20 6.63
C ASP A 302 -15.18 17.52 5.25
N ILE A 303 -14.97 16.19 5.20
CA ILE A 303 -15.08 15.42 3.95
C ILE A 303 -16.49 15.55 3.38
N TYR A 304 -17.51 15.34 4.21
CA TYR A 304 -18.91 15.37 3.80
C TYR A 304 -19.36 16.76 3.33
N ASP A 305 -18.84 17.81 3.96
CA ASP A 305 -19.14 19.20 3.61
C ASP A 305 -18.61 19.61 2.24
N GLN A 306 -17.54 18.98 1.77
CA GLN A 306 -17.00 19.18 0.42
C GLN A 306 -17.71 18.38 -0.68
N LEU A 307 -18.77 17.62 -0.34
CA LEU A 307 -19.56 16.85 -1.30
C LEU A 307 -20.77 17.64 -1.78
N THR A 308 -21.06 17.56 -3.08
CA THR A 308 -22.32 18.09 -3.63
C THR A 308 -23.51 17.25 -3.15
N ASN A 309 -24.74 17.79 -3.22
CA ASN A 309 -25.95 17.05 -2.81
C ASN A 309 -26.09 15.70 -3.51
N ILE A 310 -25.78 15.64 -4.81
CA ILE A 310 -25.82 14.39 -5.59
C ILE A 310 -24.74 13.41 -5.08
N GLN A 311 -23.54 13.89 -4.76
CA GLN A 311 -22.47 13.04 -4.23
C GLN A 311 -22.83 12.48 -2.85
N ARG A 312 -23.43 13.30 -1.98
CA ARG A 312 -23.92 12.89 -0.65
C ARG A 312 -25.00 11.82 -0.77
N GLN A 313 -25.97 12.02 -1.66
CA GLN A 313 -27.02 11.03 -1.91
C GLN A 313 -26.44 9.71 -2.43
N VAL A 314 -25.55 9.75 -3.42
CA VAL A 314 -24.93 8.55 -4.01
C VAL A 314 -24.08 7.80 -2.98
N ILE A 315 -23.23 8.48 -2.23
CA ILE A 315 -22.37 7.82 -1.24
C ILE A 315 -23.18 7.23 -0.07
N PHE A 316 -24.26 7.91 0.33
CA PHE A 316 -25.19 7.39 1.31
C PHE A 316 -25.86 6.10 0.83
N VAL A 317 -26.37 6.09 -0.41
CA VAL A 317 -26.97 4.87 -0.99
C VAL A 317 -25.95 3.73 -1.03
N ILE A 318 -24.70 4.00 -1.42
CA ILE A 318 -23.62 3.00 -1.37
C ILE A 318 -23.42 2.45 0.05
N ALA A 319 -23.60 3.26 1.10
CA ALA A 319 -23.44 2.82 2.49
C ALA A 319 -24.57 1.87 2.96
N VAL A 320 -25.79 2.06 2.48
CA VAL A 320 -26.98 1.31 2.93
C VAL A 320 -27.34 0.12 2.02
N LEU A 321 -26.82 0.08 0.80
CA LEU A 321 -27.12 -0.99 -0.15
C LEU A 321 -26.73 -2.37 0.39
N ARG A 322 -27.63 -3.34 0.19
CA ARG A 322 -27.32 -4.75 0.46
C ARG A 322 -26.43 -5.32 -0.64
N LYS A 323 -25.74 -6.42 -0.34
CA LYS A 323 -24.77 -7.05 -1.26
C LYS A 323 -25.38 -7.51 -2.59
N ASP A 324 -26.68 -7.81 -2.58
CA ASP A 324 -27.47 -8.27 -3.71
C ASP A 324 -28.15 -7.14 -4.50
N GLU A 325 -28.07 -5.89 -4.01
CA GLU A 325 -28.72 -4.75 -4.64
C GLU A 325 -27.76 -3.99 -5.57
N GLU A 326 -28.25 -3.64 -6.76
CA GLU A 326 -27.48 -2.88 -7.75
C GLU A 326 -27.82 -1.38 -7.71
N LEU A 327 -26.78 -0.54 -7.56
CA LEU A 327 -26.90 0.92 -7.46
C LEU A 327 -27.68 1.56 -8.63
N PHE A 328 -27.56 1.00 -9.84
CA PHE A 328 -28.18 1.53 -11.05
C PHE A 328 -29.56 0.92 -11.38
N SER A 329 -30.06 -0.02 -10.56
CA SER A 329 -31.37 -0.61 -10.79
C SER A 329 -32.50 0.42 -10.66
N SER A 330 -33.59 0.23 -11.41
CA SER A 330 -34.78 1.09 -11.31
C SER A 330 -35.34 1.10 -9.90
N VAL A 331 -35.41 -0.06 -9.25
CA VAL A 331 -35.89 -0.22 -7.87
C VAL A 331 -35.11 0.66 -6.89
N ILE A 332 -33.77 0.65 -6.95
CA ILE A 332 -32.93 1.45 -6.05
C ILE A 332 -33.05 2.94 -6.40
N ARG A 333 -33.09 3.29 -7.69
CA ARG A 333 -33.28 4.67 -8.11
C ARG A 333 -34.59 5.25 -7.61
N ASP A 334 -35.69 4.51 -7.70
CA ASP A 334 -37.00 4.97 -7.27
C ASP A 334 -37.08 5.02 -5.74
N ARG A 335 -36.53 4.01 -5.04
CA ARG A 335 -36.49 3.96 -3.57
C ARG A 335 -35.77 5.16 -2.96
N TYR A 336 -34.62 5.54 -3.53
CA TYR A 336 -33.77 6.60 -2.99
C TYR A 336 -33.84 7.92 -3.77
N GLN A 337 -34.76 8.03 -4.75
CA GLN A 337 -34.96 9.20 -5.61
C GLN A 337 -33.66 9.67 -6.29
N LEU A 338 -32.87 8.72 -6.79
CA LEU A 338 -31.58 9.00 -7.40
C LEU A 338 -31.73 9.75 -8.74
N PRO A 339 -30.78 10.63 -9.08
CA PRO A 339 -30.83 11.37 -10.34
C PRO A 339 -30.59 10.45 -11.54
N ALA A 340 -30.70 11.03 -12.74
CA ALA A 340 -30.41 10.33 -13.99
C ALA A 340 -29.01 9.68 -13.98
N SER A 341 -28.89 8.53 -14.66
CA SER A 341 -27.66 7.71 -14.64
C SER A 341 -26.40 8.48 -15.04
N SER A 342 -26.49 9.45 -15.95
CA SER A 342 -25.37 10.31 -16.34
C SER A 342 -24.83 11.16 -15.19
N SER A 343 -25.72 11.73 -14.38
CA SER A 343 -25.36 12.48 -13.16
C SER A 343 -24.76 11.57 -12.10
N MET A 344 -25.32 10.36 -11.93
CA MET A 344 -24.75 9.37 -11.01
C MET A 344 -23.35 8.93 -11.42
N LEU A 345 -23.11 8.68 -12.70
CA LEU A 345 -21.79 8.30 -13.21
C LEU A 345 -20.75 9.41 -12.96
N ARG A 346 -21.10 10.67 -13.18
CA ARG A 346 -20.22 11.81 -12.85
C ARG A 346 -19.95 11.90 -11.35
N ALA A 347 -20.96 11.66 -10.51
CA ALA A 347 -20.79 11.65 -9.06
C ALA A 347 -19.85 10.52 -8.61
N ILE A 348 -20.05 9.30 -9.11
CA ILE A 348 -19.19 8.14 -8.84
C ILE A 348 -17.76 8.41 -9.28
N GLN A 349 -17.54 8.91 -10.49
CA GLN A 349 -16.21 9.27 -10.98
C GLN A 349 -15.53 10.30 -10.06
N SER A 350 -16.28 11.31 -9.61
CA SER A 350 -15.75 12.31 -8.67
C SER A 350 -15.43 11.72 -7.30
N LEU A 351 -16.31 10.87 -6.75
CA LEU A 351 -16.08 10.18 -5.47
C LEU A 351 -14.89 9.22 -5.52
N SER A 352 -14.71 8.50 -6.64
CA SER A 352 -13.53 7.65 -6.87
C SER A 352 -12.26 8.50 -6.95
N LYS A 353 -12.26 9.62 -7.69
CA LYS A 353 -11.13 10.56 -7.75
C LYS A 353 -10.79 11.17 -6.39
N LYS A 354 -11.80 11.41 -5.54
CA LYS A 354 -11.63 11.85 -4.15
C LYS A 354 -11.16 10.72 -3.20
N ASN A 355 -10.94 9.50 -3.71
CA ASN A 355 -10.57 8.32 -2.91
C ASN A 355 -11.57 8.01 -1.77
N LEU A 356 -12.86 8.22 -2.02
CA LEU A 356 -13.93 7.89 -1.05
C LEU A 356 -14.58 6.53 -1.32
N ILE A 357 -14.65 6.14 -2.60
CA ILE A 357 -15.21 4.85 -3.03
C ILE A 357 -14.26 4.14 -3.98
N PHE A 358 -14.42 2.83 -4.09
CA PHE A 358 -13.76 2.00 -5.11
C PHE A 358 -14.76 1.01 -5.71
N LYS A 359 -14.48 0.56 -6.94
CA LYS A 359 -15.28 -0.46 -7.60
C LYS A 359 -14.76 -1.85 -7.20
N LYS A 360 -15.66 -2.73 -6.75
CA LYS A 360 -15.39 -4.14 -6.47
C LYS A 360 -16.36 -4.98 -7.29
N GLU A 361 -15.85 -5.67 -8.30
CA GLU A 361 -16.65 -6.43 -9.26
C GLU A 361 -17.76 -5.55 -9.89
N LYS A 362 -19.03 -5.81 -9.55
CA LYS A 362 -20.20 -5.07 -10.04
C LYS A 362 -20.70 -3.99 -9.08
N ALA A 363 -20.12 -3.89 -7.89
CA ALA A 363 -20.57 -2.97 -6.84
C ALA A 363 -19.55 -1.85 -6.56
N TYR A 364 -20.00 -0.81 -5.89
CA TYR A 364 -19.14 0.22 -5.31
C TYR A 364 -19.10 0.05 -3.80
N LYS A 365 -17.94 0.29 -3.20
CA LYS A 365 -17.72 0.24 -1.75
C LYS A 365 -17.07 1.51 -1.27
N ILE A 366 -17.42 1.94 -0.06
CA ILE A 366 -16.73 3.02 0.64
C ILE A 366 -15.38 2.49 1.13
N ILE A 367 -14.31 3.26 0.88
CA ILE A 367 -12.94 2.85 1.22
C ILE A 367 -12.72 2.84 2.73
N ASN A 368 -13.30 3.82 3.45
CA ASN A 368 -13.17 3.97 4.90
C ASN A 368 -14.43 3.43 5.61
N PRO A 369 -14.36 2.27 6.29
CA PRO A 369 -15.48 1.70 7.03
C PRO A 369 -15.98 2.62 8.15
N ILE A 370 -15.12 3.46 8.74
CA ILE A 370 -15.55 4.45 9.75
C ILE A 370 -16.46 5.49 9.10
N PHE A 371 -16.12 5.95 7.90
CA PHE A 371 -16.96 6.90 7.18
C PHE A 371 -18.30 6.27 6.77
N ARG A 372 -18.30 4.98 6.39
CA ARG A 372 -19.55 4.24 6.17
C ARG A 372 -20.42 4.24 7.43
N GLU A 373 -19.88 3.83 8.58
CA GLU A 373 -20.63 3.79 9.84
C GLU A 373 -21.10 5.18 10.28
N TRP A 374 -20.31 6.22 10.05
CA TRP A 374 -20.70 7.60 10.32
C TRP A 374 -21.87 8.07 9.43
N LEU A 375 -21.86 7.74 8.13
CA LEU A 375 -22.97 8.04 7.22
C LEU A 375 -24.27 7.36 7.65
N LEU A 376 -24.19 6.16 8.23
CA LEU A 376 -25.34 5.43 8.77
C LEU A 376 -25.91 6.06 10.04
N LEU A 377 -25.21 6.98 10.71
CA LEU A 377 -25.76 7.77 11.82
C LEU A 377 -26.53 9.00 11.36
N LEU A 378 -26.34 9.43 10.11
CA LEU A 378 -27.04 10.59 9.54
C LEU A 378 -28.43 10.24 9.00
N SER A 379 -28.79 8.94 8.94
CA SER A 379 -30.04 8.43 8.38
C SER A 379 -31.24 8.62 9.30
#